data_AF-A0A7J0G4D4-F1
#
_entry.id   AF-A0A7J0G4D4-F1
#
_cell.length_a   1.000
_cell.length_b   1.000
_cell.length_c   1.000
_cell.angle_alpha   90.00
_cell.angle_beta   90.00
_cell.angle_gamma   90.00
#
_symmetry.space_group_name_H-M   'P 1'
#
loop_
_entity.id
_entity.type
_entity.pdbx_description
1 polymer ?
#
loop_
_entity_poly.entity_id
_entity_poly.type
_entity_poly.pdbx_seq_one_letter_code
_entity_poly.pdbx_strand_id
1 'polypeptide(L)'
;MASPTLITPTTTKPKPPFLAPTKPKLLPPTTVAAPTAAPQPRRRHVLSLAATALLILRPTPARAETDEEYVKESEEVIGKIRTTINMDKTDPNVATAVAELREASNSWVAKYRREKALLGRVSFRDIYSALNAVSGHYISFGPTSPIPSKRKARILEEMDTAEKALLRGR
;
A
#
# COMPACT_ATOMS: atom_id res chain seq x y z
N MET A 1 55.73 -14.07 -34.03
CA MET A 1 54.96 -14.13 -35.29
C MET A 1 53.51 -14.42 -34.91
N ALA A 2 52.79 -13.39 -34.46
CA ALA A 2 51.90 -12.54 -35.25
C ALA A 2 50.47 -13.12 -35.27
N SER A 3 49.58 -12.49 -34.48
CA SER A 3 48.13 -12.66 -34.51
C SER A 3 47.55 -12.30 -35.88
N PRO A 4 46.32 -12.75 -36.16
CA PRO A 4 45.33 -11.84 -36.70
C PRO A 4 43.99 -11.89 -35.96
N THR A 5 43.59 -10.70 -35.50
CA THR A 5 42.22 -10.30 -35.15
C THR A 5 41.32 -10.40 -36.38
N LEU A 6 40.11 -10.94 -36.23
CA LEU A 6 39.04 -10.78 -37.23
C LEU A 6 37.77 -10.23 -36.57
N ILE A 7 37.44 -9.02 -37.02
CA ILE A 7 36.33 -8.15 -36.70
C ILE A 7 35.38 -8.20 -37.90
N THR A 8 34.06 -8.24 -37.70
CA THR A 8 32.99 -7.76 -38.62
C THR A 8 31.60 -8.14 -38.05
N PRO A 9 30.48 -7.57 -38.53
CA PRO A 9 30.16 -6.16 -38.71
C PRO A 9 28.79 -5.77 -38.10
N THR A 10 28.59 -4.46 -37.96
CA THR A 10 27.36 -3.72 -37.66
C THR A 10 26.13 -4.17 -38.48
N THR A 11 24.96 -4.29 -37.84
CA THR A 11 23.68 -4.10 -38.55
C THR A 11 22.73 -3.18 -37.79
N THR A 12 22.02 -2.40 -38.59
CA THR A 12 21.34 -1.15 -38.28
C THR A 12 19.85 -1.38 -38.02
N LYS A 13 19.29 -0.52 -37.17
CA LYS A 13 17.87 -0.26 -36.82
C LYS A 13 16.87 -0.37 -38.00
N PRO A 14 15.56 -0.54 -37.70
CA PRO A 14 14.69 0.65 -37.68
C PRO A 14 13.69 0.73 -36.51
N LYS A 15 13.39 1.99 -36.20
CA LYS A 15 12.44 2.55 -35.22
C LYS A 15 11.05 2.66 -35.84
N PRO A 16 9.97 2.55 -35.04
CA PRO A 16 8.80 3.42 -35.24
C PRO A 16 8.45 4.22 -33.96
N PRO A 17 7.59 5.24 -34.08
CA PRO A 17 7.85 6.56 -33.50
C PRO A 17 7.31 6.74 -32.07
N PHE A 18 8.12 7.47 -31.30
CA PHE A 18 7.69 8.16 -30.07
C PHE A 18 6.61 9.18 -30.42
N LEU A 19 5.40 9.00 -29.88
CA LEU A 19 4.41 10.05 -29.82
C LEU A 19 4.74 10.95 -28.62
N ALA A 20 5.00 12.22 -28.93
CA ALA A 20 5.43 13.25 -28.00
C ALA A 20 4.30 13.69 -27.04
N PRO A 21 4.66 14.25 -25.87
CA PRO A 21 3.70 14.74 -24.88
C PRO A 21 3.09 16.08 -25.33
N THR A 22 1.77 16.17 -25.28
CA THR A 22 1.03 17.42 -25.50
C THR A 22 1.25 18.37 -24.33
N LYS A 23 1.87 19.52 -24.62
CA LYS A 23 1.98 20.70 -23.74
C LYS A 23 1.15 21.87 -24.32
N PRO A 24 0.73 22.82 -23.48
CA PRO A 24 -0.48 23.63 -23.66
C PRO A 24 -0.29 24.81 -24.62
N LYS A 25 -1.38 25.20 -25.29
CA LYS A 25 -1.46 26.40 -26.13
C LYS A 25 -1.99 27.58 -25.32
N LEU A 26 -1.09 28.51 -25.00
CA LEU A 26 -1.34 29.88 -24.52
C LEU A 26 -0.88 30.83 -25.62
N LEU A 27 -1.74 31.76 -26.06
CA LEU A 27 -1.45 32.96 -26.87
C LEU A 27 -2.67 33.93 -26.74
N PRO A 28 -2.52 35.26 -26.98
CA PRO A 28 -2.75 36.27 -25.94
C PRO A 28 -3.68 37.43 -26.43
N PRO A 29 -3.53 38.72 -26.03
CA PRO A 29 -4.60 39.57 -25.50
C PRO A 29 -5.24 40.51 -26.53
N THR A 30 -6.50 40.91 -26.29
CA THR A 30 -7.07 42.11 -26.93
C THR A 30 -7.78 42.97 -25.89
N THR A 31 -7.09 44.05 -25.54
CA THR A 31 -7.61 45.28 -24.93
C THR A 31 -8.69 45.91 -25.80
N VAL A 32 -9.86 46.21 -25.23
CA VAL A 32 -10.68 47.35 -25.64
C VAL A 32 -11.29 47.99 -24.39
N ALA A 33 -11.25 49.32 -24.40
CA ALA A 33 -11.44 50.25 -23.31
C ALA A 33 -12.86 50.32 -22.73
N ALA A 34 -12.92 50.84 -21.49
CA ALA A 34 -14.12 51.33 -20.81
C ALA A 34 -14.75 52.55 -21.54
N PRO A 35 -15.99 52.95 -21.18
CA PRO A 35 -16.09 54.01 -20.18
C PRO A 35 -17.28 53.90 -19.18
N THR A 36 -16.98 54.30 -17.95
CA THR A 36 -17.71 55.24 -17.07
C THR A 36 -19.22 55.06 -16.80
N ALA A 37 -19.59 54.81 -15.53
CA ALA A 37 -20.54 55.66 -14.76
C ALA A 37 -20.84 55.15 -13.33
N ALA A 38 -20.52 56.02 -12.36
CA ALA A 38 -21.18 56.34 -11.09
C ALA A 38 -21.21 55.35 -9.87
N PRO A 39 -21.02 55.88 -8.63
CA PRO A 39 -20.96 55.12 -7.39
C PRO A 39 -22.30 55.11 -6.63
N GLN A 40 -22.57 54.07 -5.86
CA GLN A 40 -23.54 54.13 -4.75
C GLN A 40 -23.06 53.33 -3.53
N PRO A 41 -22.99 53.95 -2.33
CA PRO A 41 -22.64 53.28 -1.09
C PRO A 41 -23.90 52.73 -0.43
N ARG A 42 -23.91 51.46 -0.03
CA ARG A 42 -24.86 51.00 0.99
C ARG A 42 -24.16 50.74 2.30
N ARG A 43 -24.57 51.58 3.25
CA ARG A 43 -24.22 51.69 4.66
C ARG A 43 -24.24 50.34 5.38
N ARG A 44 -23.11 50.06 6.04
CA ARG A 44 -22.95 49.71 7.46
C ARG A 44 -24.12 48.94 8.11
N HIS A 45 -23.83 47.73 8.58
CA HIS A 45 -24.05 47.38 9.98
C HIS A 45 -22.88 46.53 10.50
N VAL A 46 -22.11 47.17 11.38
CA VAL A 46 -21.26 46.55 12.40
C VAL A 46 -22.13 46.20 13.62
N LEU A 47 -21.58 45.37 14.52
CA LEU A 47 -22.16 44.71 15.71
C LEU A 47 -22.83 43.36 15.38
N SER A 48 -22.56 42.25 16.08
CA SER A 48 -22.14 42.12 17.47
C SER A 48 -21.45 40.77 17.72
N LEU A 49 -20.40 40.84 18.53
CA LEU A 49 -19.93 39.89 19.54
C LEU A 49 -20.87 38.71 19.86
N ALA A 50 -20.37 37.48 19.66
CA ALA A 50 -20.70 36.34 20.51
C ALA A 50 -19.55 35.32 20.42
N ALA A 51 -18.57 35.47 21.30
CA ALA A 51 -17.57 34.45 21.54
C ALA A 51 -18.21 33.32 22.36
N THR A 52 -18.88 32.38 21.69
CA THR A 52 -19.22 31.10 22.31
C THR A 52 -18.04 30.16 22.14
N ALA A 53 -17.15 30.20 23.14
CA ALA A 53 -16.15 29.17 23.36
C ALA A 53 -16.87 27.87 23.74
N LEU A 54 -17.39 27.15 22.74
CA LEU A 54 -17.87 25.79 22.93
C LEU A 54 -16.63 24.90 23.10
N LEU A 55 -16.38 24.46 24.33
CA LEU A 55 -15.40 23.45 24.66
C LEU A 55 -15.62 22.23 23.76
N ILE A 56 -14.80 22.10 22.73
CA ILE A 56 -14.71 20.90 21.92
C ILE A 56 -14.10 19.83 22.83
N LEU A 57 -14.95 19.11 23.54
CA LEU A 57 -14.58 17.83 24.16
C LEU A 57 -14.32 16.87 23.00
N ARG A 58 -13.08 16.90 22.49
CA ARG A 58 -12.58 15.90 21.55
C ARG A 58 -12.64 14.56 22.28
N PRO A 59 -13.43 13.57 21.80
CA PRO A 59 -13.37 12.23 22.38
C PRO A 59 -11.92 11.76 22.25
N THR A 60 -11.28 11.43 23.37
CA THR A 60 -10.04 10.66 23.35
C THR A 60 -10.37 9.32 22.69
N PRO A 61 -9.71 8.94 21.59
CA PRO A 61 -10.04 7.69 20.93
C PRO A 61 -9.78 6.54 21.90
N ALA A 62 -10.77 5.68 22.08
CA ALA A 62 -10.64 4.33 22.64
C ALA A 62 -9.69 3.53 21.73
N ARG A 63 -8.39 3.79 21.87
CA ARG A 63 -7.35 3.35 20.96
C ARG A 63 -6.57 2.15 21.51
N ALA A 64 -6.65 1.91 22.81
CA ALA A 64 -5.99 0.78 23.46
C ALA A 64 -6.64 -0.55 23.05
N GLU A 65 -7.97 -0.63 23.11
CA GLU A 65 -8.71 -1.86 22.78
C GLU A 65 -8.48 -2.32 21.33
N THR A 66 -8.40 -1.36 20.39
CA THR A 66 -8.16 -1.65 18.97
C THR A 66 -6.70 -1.97 18.65
N ASP A 67 -5.74 -1.49 19.43
CA ASP A 67 -4.31 -1.80 19.25
C ASP A 67 -3.97 -3.20 19.80
N GLU A 68 -4.51 -3.55 20.97
CA GLU A 68 -4.38 -4.88 21.55
C GLU A 68 -5.02 -5.95 20.66
N GLU A 69 -6.20 -5.66 20.12
CA GLU A 69 -6.86 -6.53 19.15
C GLU A 69 -6.04 -6.68 17.86
N TYR A 70 -5.47 -5.58 17.35
CA TYR A 70 -4.57 -5.61 16.20
C TYR A 70 -3.34 -6.50 16.43
N VAL A 71 -2.71 -6.40 17.61
CA VAL A 71 -1.57 -7.25 17.97
C VAL A 71 -1.99 -8.71 17.97
N LYS A 72 -3.07 -9.05 18.69
CA LYS A 72 -3.55 -10.43 18.81
C LYS A 72 -3.91 -11.05 17.45
N GLU A 73 -4.67 -10.35 16.62
CA GLU A 73 -5.07 -10.86 15.31
C GLU A 73 -3.88 -10.95 14.34
N SER A 74 -2.93 -10.02 14.42
CA SER A 74 -1.72 -10.06 13.60
C SER A 74 -0.79 -11.20 13.99
N GLU A 75 -0.65 -11.50 15.28
CA GLU A 75 0.10 -12.67 15.76
C GLU A 75 -0.54 -13.97 15.26
N GLU A 76 -1.86 -14.09 15.30
CA GLU A 76 -2.58 -15.26 14.77
C GLU A 76 -2.30 -15.44 13.26
N VAL A 77 -2.36 -14.36 12.48
CA VAL A 77 -2.08 -14.40 11.04
C VAL A 77 -0.63 -14.77 10.77
N ILE A 78 0.34 -14.19 11.49
CA ILE A 78 1.76 -14.53 11.37
C ILE A 78 1.98 -16.01 11.68
N GLY A 79 1.36 -16.52 12.75
CA GLY A 79 1.39 -17.93 13.13
C GLY A 79 0.86 -18.82 12.01
N LYS A 80 -0.31 -18.51 11.46
CA LYS A 80 -0.92 -19.24 10.34
C LYS A 80 -0.04 -19.23 9.10
N ILE A 81 0.59 -18.10 8.75
CA ILE A 81 1.54 -18.02 7.63
C ILE A 81 2.70 -18.99 7.88
N ARG A 82 3.35 -18.91 9.05
CA ARG A 82 4.51 -19.74 9.40
C ARG A 82 4.17 -21.23 9.38
N THR A 83 3.03 -21.62 9.94
CA THR A 83 2.57 -23.02 9.92
C THR A 83 2.34 -23.48 8.50
N THR A 84 1.53 -22.76 7.72
CA THR A 84 1.13 -23.17 6.35
C THR A 84 2.32 -23.33 5.42
N ILE A 85 3.29 -22.40 5.44
CA ILE A 85 4.46 -22.46 4.54
C ILE A 85 5.50 -23.49 4.99
N ASN A 86 5.42 -23.98 6.23
CA ASN A 86 6.30 -25.01 6.78
C ASN A 86 5.71 -26.43 6.73
N MET A 87 4.44 -26.58 6.37
CA MET A 87 3.84 -27.91 6.15
C MET A 87 4.55 -28.66 5.01
N ASP A 88 4.57 -29.99 5.14
CA ASP A 88 5.11 -30.85 4.09
C ASP A 88 4.13 -30.95 2.92
N LYS A 89 4.64 -30.96 1.69
CA LYS A 89 3.84 -31.03 0.46
C LYS A 89 3.02 -32.31 0.32
N THR A 90 3.40 -33.37 1.02
CA THR A 90 2.71 -34.67 1.01
C THR A 90 1.59 -34.76 2.03
N ASP A 91 1.47 -33.78 2.94
CA ASP A 91 0.44 -33.78 3.97
C ASP A 91 -0.93 -33.46 3.34
N PRO A 92 -1.95 -34.32 3.53
CA PRO A 92 -3.30 -34.06 3.03
C PRO A 92 -3.92 -32.77 3.61
N ASN A 93 -3.44 -32.29 4.76
CA ASN A 93 -3.97 -31.11 5.43
C ASN A 93 -3.52 -29.78 4.80
N VAL A 94 -2.56 -29.77 3.87
CA VAL A 94 -2.05 -28.52 3.26
C VAL A 94 -3.17 -27.73 2.60
N ALA A 95 -4.08 -28.41 1.89
CA ALA A 95 -5.18 -27.73 1.20
C ALA A 95 -6.11 -27.02 2.19
N THR A 96 -6.40 -27.66 3.32
CA THR A 96 -7.20 -27.08 4.41
C THR A 96 -6.48 -25.90 5.06
N ALA A 97 -5.20 -26.05 5.40
CA ALA A 97 -4.41 -24.99 6.01
C ALA A 97 -4.29 -23.75 5.10
N VAL A 98 -4.13 -23.95 3.78
CA VAL A 98 -4.12 -22.85 2.81
C VAL A 98 -5.48 -22.16 2.72
N ALA A 99 -6.59 -22.91 2.80
CA ALA A 99 -7.94 -22.35 2.81
C ALA A 99 -8.19 -21.51 4.08
N GLU A 100 -7.82 -22.02 5.26
CA GLU A 100 -7.90 -21.30 6.53
C GLU A 100 -7.01 -20.06 6.54
N LEU A 101 -5.79 -20.14 5.99
CA LEU A 101 -4.91 -19.00 5.84
C LEU A 101 -5.53 -17.94 4.93
N ARG A 102 -6.17 -18.34 3.83
CA ARG A 102 -6.85 -17.43 2.91
C ARG A 102 -8.01 -16.71 3.61
N GLU A 103 -8.80 -17.44 4.39
CA GLU A 103 -9.90 -16.85 5.17
C GLU A 103 -9.38 -15.86 6.22
N ALA A 104 -8.40 -16.26 7.02
CA ALA A 104 -7.76 -15.39 8.02
C ALA A 104 -7.16 -14.13 7.37
N SER A 105 -6.46 -14.29 6.25
CA SER A 105 -5.91 -13.18 5.47
C SER A 105 -7.00 -12.23 5.01
N ASN A 106 -8.11 -12.72 4.46
CA ASN A 106 -9.19 -11.88 3.97
C ASN A 106 -9.86 -11.11 5.11
N SER A 107 -10.12 -11.76 6.25
CA SER A 107 -10.69 -11.12 7.44
C SER A 107 -9.77 -10.02 7.98
N TRP A 108 -8.48 -10.33 8.15
CA TRP A 108 -7.48 -9.36 8.62
C TRP A 108 -7.34 -8.16 7.67
N VAL A 109 -7.25 -8.41 6.37
CA VAL A 109 -7.14 -7.33 5.36
C VAL A 109 -8.42 -6.49 5.31
N ALA A 110 -9.60 -7.12 5.38
CA ALA A 110 -10.88 -6.41 5.37
C ALA A 110 -11.01 -5.45 6.57
N LYS A 111 -10.52 -5.88 7.74
CA LYS A 111 -10.53 -5.11 8.97
C LYS A 111 -9.50 -3.97 8.95
N TYR A 112 -8.23 -4.28 8.74
CA TYR A 112 -7.14 -3.32 9.00
C TYR A 112 -6.71 -2.48 7.79
N ARG A 113 -7.06 -2.85 6.55
CA ARG A 113 -6.60 -2.09 5.35
C ARG A 113 -7.13 -0.66 5.29
N ARG A 114 -8.31 -0.40 5.87
CA ARG A 114 -8.93 0.93 5.87
C ARG A 114 -8.49 1.80 7.06
N GLU A 115 -7.79 1.19 8.03
CA GLU A 115 -7.32 1.87 9.24
C GLU A 115 -6.10 2.74 8.95
N LYS A 116 -6.34 4.05 8.80
CA LYS A 116 -5.28 5.02 8.45
C LYS A 116 -4.15 5.08 9.47
N ALA A 117 -4.43 4.75 10.74
CA ALA A 117 -3.42 4.70 11.79
C ALA A 117 -2.43 3.54 11.65
N LEU A 118 -2.81 2.46 10.94
CA LEU A 118 -1.99 1.26 10.74
C LEU A 118 -1.18 1.31 9.44
N LEU A 119 -1.61 2.08 8.44
CA LEU A 119 -0.89 2.20 7.16
C LEU A 119 0.55 2.73 7.30
N GLY A 120 0.85 3.45 8.38
CA GLY A 120 2.20 3.94 8.70
C GLY A 120 3.08 2.90 9.42
N ARG A 121 2.50 1.81 9.92
CA ARG A 121 3.19 0.82 10.74
C ARG A 121 4.00 -0.16 9.88
N VAL A 122 5.18 -0.50 10.39
CA VAL A 122 6.08 -1.45 9.74
C VAL A 122 5.47 -2.84 9.82
N SER A 123 4.93 -3.24 10.99
CA SER A 123 4.23 -4.52 11.16
C SER A 123 3.14 -4.73 10.10
N PHE A 124 2.30 -3.72 9.87
CA PHE A 124 1.20 -3.81 8.91
C PHE A 124 1.71 -4.00 7.48
N ARG A 125 2.74 -3.24 7.07
CA ARG A 125 3.30 -3.30 5.72
C ARG A 125 3.94 -4.65 5.43
N ASP A 126 4.70 -5.18 6.38
CA ASP A 126 5.42 -6.44 6.22
C ASP A 126 4.43 -7.63 6.19
N ILE A 127 3.42 -7.65 7.08
CA ILE A 127 2.35 -8.66 7.05
C ILE A 127 1.59 -8.59 5.71
N TYR A 128 1.21 -7.39 5.27
CA TYR A 128 0.48 -7.23 4.02
C TYR A 128 1.30 -7.65 2.79
N SER A 129 2.61 -7.38 2.79
CA SER A 129 3.54 -7.85 1.76
C SER A 129 3.58 -9.38 1.70
N ALA A 130 3.80 -10.03 2.84
CA ALA A 130 3.86 -11.48 2.93
C ALA A 130 2.54 -12.15 2.53
N LEU A 131 1.40 -11.63 2.99
CA LEU A 131 0.08 -12.13 2.62
C LEU A 131 -0.16 -12.09 1.12
N ASN A 132 0.24 -11.00 0.45
CA ASN A 132 0.13 -10.89 -1.00
C ASN A 132 1.08 -11.86 -1.72
N ALA A 133 2.30 -12.07 -1.21
CA ALA A 133 3.25 -13.02 -1.78
C ALA A 133 2.75 -14.47 -1.68
N VAL A 134 2.19 -14.85 -0.54
CA VAL A 134 1.64 -16.18 -0.28
C VAL A 134 0.35 -16.40 -1.06
N SER A 135 -0.60 -15.46 -0.98
CA SER A 135 -1.87 -15.56 -1.69
C SER A 135 -1.68 -15.60 -3.20
N GLY A 136 -0.78 -14.75 -3.74
CA GLY A 136 -0.45 -14.76 -5.17
C GLY A 136 0.09 -16.10 -5.64
N HIS A 137 0.96 -16.74 -4.84
CA HIS A 137 1.47 -18.08 -5.15
C HIS A 137 0.35 -19.12 -5.22
N TYR A 138 -0.47 -19.23 -4.19
CA TYR A 138 -1.52 -20.25 -4.16
C TYR A 138 -2.65 -20.01 -5.16
N ILE A 139 -2.92 -18.75 -5.52
CA ILE A 139 -3.86 -18.42 -6.61
C ILE A 139 -3.29 -18.87 -7.96
N SER A 140 -2.01 -18.66 -8.22
CA SER A 140 -1.40 -19.00 -9.51
C SER A 140 -1.07 -20.49 -9.67
N PHE A 141 -0.66 -21.16 -8.61
CA PHE A 141 -0.12 -22.53 -8.68
C PHE A 141 -0.98 -23.59 -7.98
N GLY A 142 -2.02 -23.18 -7.25
CA GLY A 142 -2.87 -24.07 -6.45
C GLY A 142 -2.33 -24.33 -5.05
N PRO A 143 -3.18 -24.83 -4.13
CA PRO A 143 -2.90 -24.90 -2.69
C PRO A 143 -1.82 -25.92 -2.31
N THR A 144 -1.61 -26.95 -3.12
CA THR A 144 -0.61 -28.01 -2.88
C THR A 144 0.77 -27.68 -3.46
N SER A 145 0.89 -26.57 -4.20
CA SER A 145 2.16 -26.20 -4.84
C SER A 145 3.13 -25.58 -3.83
N PRO A 146 4.35 -26.13 -3.67
CA PRO A 146 5.31 -25.63 -2.72
C PRO A 146 5.82 -24.23 -3.11
N ILE A 147 5.97 -23.36 -2.11
CA ILE A 147 6.54 -22.02 -2.32
C ILE A 147 8.05 -22.17 -2.60
N PRO A 148 8.59 -21.50 -3.64
CA PRO A 148 10.03 -21.54 -3.92
C PRO A 148 10.88 -21.13 -2.72
N SER A 149 11.96 -21.87 -2.44
CA SER A 149 12.76 -21.75 -1.20
C SER A 149 13.23 -20.32 -0.92
N LYS A 150 13.70 -19.59 -1.94
CA LYS A 150 14.15 -18.20 -1.81
C LYS A 150 13.00 -17.27 -1.40
N ARG A 151 11.79 -17.49 -1.95
CA ARG A 151 10.60 -16.71 -1.60
C ARG A 151 10.13 -17.06 -0.19
N LYS A 152 10.13 -18.35 0.17
CA LYS A 152 9.80 -18.81 1.53
C LYS A 152 10.71 -18.18 2.58
N ALA A 153 12.03 -18.19 2.35
CA ALA A 153 13.00 -17.58 3.26
C ALA A 153 12.72 -16.08 3.48
N ARG A 154 12.45 -15.35 2.39
CA ARG A 154 12.09 -13.92 2.47
C ARG A 154 10.79 -13.70 3.25
N ILE A 155 9.76 -14.52 3.03
CA ILE A 155 8.50 -14.42 3.77
C ILE A 155 8.74 -14.63 5.27
N LEU A 156 9.54 -15.63 5.64
CA LEU A 156 9.87 -15.90 7.05
C LEU A 156 10.62 -14.72 7.69
N GLU A 157 11.56 -14.10 6.98
CA GLU A 157 12.26 -12.90 7.44
C GLU A 157 11.32 -11.69 7.63
N GLU A 158 10.39 -11.49 6.69
CA GLU A 158 9.33 -10.47 6.81
C GLU A 158 8.44 -10.75 8.03
N MET A 159 8.12 -12.01 8.33
CA MET A 159 7.35 -12.39 9.52
C MET A 159 8.09 -12.13 10.83
N ASP A 160 9.39 -12.43 10.88
CA ASP A 160 10.21 -12.16 12.07
C ASP A 160 10.36 -10.66 12.31
N THR A 161 10.47 -9.87 11.24
CA THR A 161 10.54 -8.41 11.33
C THR A 161 9.20 -7.83 11.75
N ALA A 162 8.11 -8.32 11.17
CA ALA A 162 6.75 -7.92 11.50
C ALA A 162 6.40 -8.19 12.97
N GLU A 163 6.69 -9.40 13.47
CA GLU A 163 6.43 -9.78 14.86
C GLU A 163 7.22 -8.90 15.85
N LYS A 164 8.51 -8.68 15.57
CA LYS A 164 9.32 -7.75 16.39
C LYS A 164 8.79 -6.32 16.34
N ALA A 165 8.30 -5.86 15.19
CA ALA A 165 7.71 -4.52 15.07
C ALA A 165 6.38 -4.43 15.85
N LEU A 166 5.55 -5.47 15.75
CA LEU A 166 4.26 -5.60 16.41
C LEU A 166 4.38 -5.50 17.94
N LEU A 167 5.31 -6.26 18.53
CA LEU A 167 5.59 -6.22 19.98
C LEU A 167 6.13 -4.86 20.46
N ARG A 168 6.64 -4.03 19.54
CA ARG A 168 7.13 -2.67 19.82
C ARG A 168 6.09 -1.60 19.46
N GLY A 169 4.86 -2.00 19.09
CA GLY A 169 3.78 -1.12 18.66
C GLY A 169 4.08 -0.39 17.35
N ARG A 170 4.91 -0.96 16.47
CA ARG A 170 5.46 -0.28 15.28
C ARG A 170 5.02 -0.81 13.95
#